data_AF-A0A2M8T052-F1
#
_entry.id   AF-A0A2M8T052-F1
#
_cell.length_a   1.000
_cell.length_b   1.000
_cell.length_c   1.000
_cell.angle_alpha   90.00
_cell.angle_beta   90.00
_cell.angle_gamma   90.00
#
_symmetry.space_group_name_H-M   'P 1'
#
loop_
_entity.id
_entity.type
_entity.pdbx_description
1 polymer ?
#
loop_
_entity_poly.entity_id
_entity_poly.type
_entity_poly.pdbx_seq_one_letter_code
_entity_poly.pdbx_strand_id
1 'polypeptide(L)'
;MKIILTVLAGVGLLSAGGCGMLDQVNDGLNYTSEATGYVEKVKTFAEEAPELAEQAVNDTEAKEKLEAQLESIQKAAADFNELTPPDAAAEIHQTIQEHNETLQKSADDVLKQVEEGKVSLEEWEQSDLVQNAKQITDVMGQIEKLGE
;
A
#
# COMPACT_ATOMS: atom_id res chain seq x y z
N MET A 1 3.88 -21.11 -63.55
CA MET A 1 4.29 -22.43 -63.03
C MET A 1 5.70 -22.34 -62.46
N LYS A 2 5.92 -22.97 -61.30
CA LYS A 2 7.21 -23.29 -60.64
C LYS A 2 7.84 -22.25 -59.69
N ILE A 3 7.24 -22.20 -58.50
CA ILE A 3 7.84 -22.29 -57.15
C ILE A 3 9.37 -22.37 -57.12
N ILE A 4 10.03 -21.45 -56.38
CA ILE A 4 11.14 -21.79 -55.47
C ILE A 4 11.04 -20.88 -54.23
N LEU A 5 10.66 -21.50 -53.12
CA LEU A 5 10.82 -21.00 -51.75
C LEU A 5 12.29 -21.21 -51.35
N THR A 6 12.99 -20.15 -50.98
CA THR A 6 14.28 -20.27 -50.31
C THR A 6 14.20 -19.57 -48.97
N VAL A 7 13.98 -20.38 -47.94
CA VAL A 7 14.21 -20.06 -46.52
C VAL A 7 15.72 -19.93 -46.33
N LEU A 8 16.17 -18.81 -45.77
CA LEU A 8 17.45 -18.74 -45.07
C LEU A 8 17.20 -18.18 -43.67
N ALA A 9 17.03 -19.12 -42.75
CA ALA A 9 17.15 -18.90 -41.31
C ALA A 9 18.64 -18.71 -40.97
N GLY A 10 18.98 -17.80 -40.06
CA GLY A 10 20.35 -17.74 -39.57
C GLY A 10 20.75 -16.55 -38.71
N VAL A 11 20.32 -16.58 -37.45
CA VAL A 11 21.07 -16.21 -36.24
C VAL A 11 21.65 -14.79 -36.10
N GLY A 12 21.05 -14.06 -35.17
CA GLY A 12 21.61 -12.86 -34.56
C GLY A 12 20.77 -12.44 -33.35
N LEU A 13 20.51 -13.39 -32.45
CA LEU A 13 20.11 -13.12 -31.07
C LEU A 13 21.22 -12.25 -30.44
N LEU A 14 21.14 -10.95 -30.62
CA LEU A 14 21.66 -10.03 -29.61
C LEU A 14 20.56 -9.94 -28.57
N SER A 15 20.58 -10.93 -27.69
CA SER A 15 20.30 -10.75 -26.29
C SER A 15 20.89 -9.41 -25.83
N ALA A 16 20.07 -8.36 -25.86
CA ALA A 16 20.08 -7.36 -24.81
C ALA A 16 19.45 -7.97 -23.54
N GLY A 17 19.87 -9.19 -23.20
CA GLY A 17 19.94 -9.66 -21.83
C GLY A 17 21.28 -9.19 -21.29
N GLY A 18 21.43 -7.87 -21.15
CA GLY A 18 22.19 -7.40 -19.98
C GLY A 18 21.31 -7.79 -18.79
N CYS A 19 21.73 -8.77 -17.99
CA CYS A 19 22.45 -8.47 -16.75
C CYS A 19 21.70 -7.36 -16.01
N GLY A 20 20.63 -7.64 -15.27
CA GLY A 20 20.73 -8.40 -14.03
C GLY A 20 21.89 -7.82 -13.20
N MET A 21 21.58 -7.08 -12.13
CA MET A 21 22.54 -6.66 -11.08
C MET A 21 23.20 -5.27 -11.21
N LEU A 22 22.51 -4.23 -11.71
CA LEU A 22 22.95 -2.82 -11.56
C LEU A 22 21.86 -1.81 -11.12
N ASP A 23 20.57 -2.15 -11.14
CA ASP A 23 19.48 -1.29 -10.60
C ASP A 23 19.17 -1.52 -9.11
N GLN A 24 19.64 -2.65 -8.56
CA GLN A 24 19.23 -3.18 -7.26
C GLN A 24 19.60 -2.29 -6.05
N VAL A 25 20.59 -1.41 -6.20
CA VAL A 25 20.97 -0.44 -5.14
C VAL A 25 20.03 0.77 -5.13
N ASN A 26 19.45 1.14 -6.28
CA ASN A 26 18.49 2.23 -6.38
C ASN A 26 17.08 1.76 -5.97
N ASP A 27 16.72 0.52 -6.32
CA ASP A 27 15.44 -0.11 -5.94
C ASP A 27 15.29 -0.29 -4.42
N GLY A 28 16.35 -0.68 -3.71
CA GLY A 28 16.30 -0.84 -2.24
C GLY A 28 16.10 0.48 -1.48
N LEU A 29 16.78 1.55 -1.90
CA LEU A 29 16.61 2.89 -1.33
C LEU A 29 15.24 3.48 -1.68
N ASN A 30 14.75 3.24 -2.90
CA ASN A 30 13.41 3.65 -3.31
C ASN A 30 12.35 2.90 -2.50
N TYR A 31 12.51 1.59 -2.33
CA TYR A 31 11.61 0.76 -1.52
C TYR A 31 11.51 1.25 -0.08
N THR A 32 12.64 1.45 0.61
CA THR A 32 12.61 1.91 2.01
C THR A 32 11.92 3.27 2.12
N SER A 33 12.22 4.22 1.22
CA SER A 33 11.57 5.53 1.22
C SER A 33 10.06 5.46 0.96
N GLU A 34 9.63 4.66 -0.01
CA GLU A 34 8.22 4.50 -0.36
C GLU A 34 7.45 3.73 0.73
N ALA A 35 8.06 2.70 1.30
CA ALA A 35 7.51 1.95 2.43
C ALA A 35 7.36 2.83 3.68
N THR A 36 8.38 3.62 4.03
CA THR A 36 8.29 4.59 5.13
C THR A 36 7.19 5.61 4.85
N GLY A 37 7.15 6.20 3.66
CA GLY A 37 6.12 7.17 3.30
C GLY A 37 4.70 6.58 3.32
N TYR A 38 4.54 5.30 2.97
CA TYR A 38 3.28 4.58 3.13
C TYR A 38 2.89 4.45 4.60
N VAL A 39 3.79 3.92 5.44
CA VAL A 39 3.52 3.71 6.86
C VAL A 39 3.26 5.02 7.60
N GLU A 40 3.93 6.11 7.22
CA GLU A 40 3.63 7.46 7.75
C GLU A 40 2.21 7.91 7.44
N LYS A 41 1.71 7.69 6.21
CA LYS A 41 0.31 8.02 5.87
C LYS A 41 -0.69 7.22 6.70
N VAL A 42 -0.42 5.92 6.88
CA VAL A 42 -1.26 5.05 7.72
C VAL A 42 -1.23 5.50 9.18
N LYS A 43 -0.07 5.94 9.67
CA LYS A 43 0.08 6.52 11.01
C LYS A 43 -0.73 7.79 11.17
N THR A 44 -0.62 8.74 10.24
CA THR A 44 -1.42 9.98 10.27
C THR A 44 -2.91 9.68 10.28
N PHE A 45 -3.36 8.74 9.45
CA PHE A 45 -4.74 8.28 9.49
C PHE A 45 -5.13 7.72 10.86
N ALA A 46 -4.33 6.83 11.44
CA ALA A 46 -4.63 6.24 12.75
C ALA A 46 -4.71 7.28 13.88
N GLU A 47 -3.98 8.39 13.75
CA GLU A 47 -3.96 9.49 14.72
C GLU A 47 -5.15 10.46 14.54
N GLU A 48 -5.51 10.79 13.30
CA GLU A 48 -6.53 11.83 13.00
C GLU A 48 -7.96 11.26 12.84
N ALA A 49 -8.08 10.03 12.33
CA ALA A 49 -9.37 9.46 11.99
C ALA A 49 -10.34 9.24 13.17
N PRO A 50 -9.91 8.93 14.41
CA PRO A 50 -10.83 8.80 15.54
C PRO A 50 -11.61 10.10 15.83
N GLU A 51 -10.93 11.26 15.81
CA GLU A 51 -11.57 12.55 16.05
C GLU A 51 -12.52 12.92 14.88
N LEU A 52 -12.07 12.67 13.64
CA LEU A 52 -12.90 12.90 12.45
C LEU A 52 -14.15 12.01 12.45
N ALA A 53 -14.01 10.75 12.86
CA ALA A 53 -15.10 9.78 12.99
C ALA A 53 -16.17 10.23 14.00
N GLU A 54 -15.76 10.75 15.15
CA GLU A 54 -16.69 11.29 16.15
C GLU A 54 -17.44 12.52 15.61
N GLN A 55 -16.74 13.42 14.93
CA GLN A 55 -17.31 14.66 14.39
C GLN A 55 -18.22 14.41 13.17
N ALA A 56 -17.90 13.42 12.34
CA ALA A 56 -18.61 13.11 11.08
C ALA A 56 -20.11 12.79 11.27
N VAL A 57 -20.54 12.41 12.49
CA VAL A 57 -21.96 12.18 12.80
C VAL A 57 -22.80 13.47 12.70
N ASN A 58 -22.21 14.63 12.99
CA ASN A 58 -22.92 15.90 13.05
C ASN A 58 -22.30 17.01 12.18
N ASP A 59 -21.11 16.77 11.64
CA ASP A 59 -20.36 17.73 10.84
C ASP A 59 -20.04 17.15 9.45
N THR A 60 -20.58 17.80 8.41
CA THR A 60 -20.36 17.41 7.02
C THR A 60 -18.91 17.61 6.59
N GLU A 61 -18.21 18.63 7.10
CA GLU A 61 -16.80 18.86 6.78
C GLU A 61 -15.92 17.76 7.38
N ALA A 62 -16.21 17.34 8.62
CA ALA A 62 -15.49 16.23 9.24
C ALA A 62 -15.73 14.91 8.51
N LYS A 63 -16.96 14.68 8.04
CA LYS A 63 -17.30 13.54 7.19
C LYS A 63 -16.50 13.53 5.89
N GLU A 64 -16.49 14.63 5.13
CA GLU A 64 -15.73 14.73 3.88
C GLU A 64 -14.21 14.51 4.09
N LYS A 65 -13.66 15.02 5.20
CA LYS A 65 -12.25 14.78 5.56
C LYS A 65 -11.98 13.31 5.88
N LEU A 66 -12.86 12.67 6.64
CA LEU A 66 -12.73 11.25 6.96
C LEU A 66 -12.80 10.39 5.70
N GLU A 67 -13.74 10.67 4.80
CA GLU A 67 -13.85 10.00 3.50
C GLU A 67 -12.57 10.15 2.69
N ALA A 68 -12.04 11.38 2.58
CA ALA A 68 -10.79 11.64 1.89
C ALA A 68 -9.59 10.91 2.50
N GLN A 69 -9.53 10.77 3.83
CA GLN A 69 -8.48 10.00 4.48
C GLN A 69 -8.59 8.50 4.20
N LEU A 70 -9.81 7.95 4.25
CA LEU A 70 -10.08 6.55 3.94
C LEU A 70 -9.69 6.21 2.50
N GLU A 71 -10.08 7.05 1.53
CA GLU A 71 -9.66 6.89 0.13
C GLU A 71 -8.14 7.01 -0.03
N SER A 72 -7.52 7.97 0.68
CA SER A 72 -6.07 8.19 0.65
C SER A 72 -5.30 6.97 1.13
N ILE A 73 -5.69 6.34 2.25
CA ILE A 73 -5.03 5.14 2.75
C ILE A 73 -5.30 3.91 1.88
N GLN A 74 -6.50 3.78 1.29
CA GLN A 74 -6.81 2.69 0.36
C GLN A 74 -5.94 2.76 -0.88
N LYS A 75 -5.79 3.98 -1.44
CA LYS A 75 -4.90 4.23 -2.57
C LYS A 75 -3.44 3.97 -2.18
N ALA A 76 -3.00 4.49 -1.04
CA ALA A 76 -1.62 4.30 -0.59
C ALA A 76 -1.30 2.82 -0.33
N ALA A 77 -2.26 2.03 0.16
CA ALA A 77 -2.14 0.59 0.33
C ALA A 77 -2.03 -0.15 -1.01
N ALA A 78 -2.83 0.25 -2.00
CA ALA A 78 -2.73 -0.29 -3.36
C ALA A 78 -1.37 0.03 -3.99
N ASP A 79 -0.94 1.30 -3.91
CA ASP A 79 0.36 1.74 -4.42
C ASP A 79 1.52 0.99 -3.71
N PHE A 80 1.42 0.74 -2.39
CA PHE A 80 2.40 -0.06 -1.65
C PHE A 80 2.44 -1.52 -2.12
N ASN A 81 1.29 -2.14 -2.36
CA ASN A 81 1.20 -3.55 -2.76
C ASN A 81 1.85 -3.82 -4.14
N GLU A 82 2.03 -2.78 -4.96
CA GLU A 82 2.71 -2.86 -6.27
C GLU A 82 4.23 -2.73 -6.17
N LEU A 83 4.77 -2.36 -4.98
CA LEU A 83 6.20 -2.24 -4.79
C LEU A 83 6.88 -3.61 -4.90
N THR A 84 8.08 -3.61 -5.49
CA THR A 84 8.92 -4.81 -5.52
C THR A 84 9.88 -4.75 -4.32
N PRO A 85 9.73 -5.62 -3.30
CA PRO A 85 10.63 -5.61 -2.16
C PRO A 85 11.99 -6.22 -2.52
N PRO A 86 13.10 -5.72 -1.95
CA PRO A 86 14.36 -6.47 -1.94
C PRO A 86 14.21 -7.73 -1.06
N ASP A 87 15.07 -8.73 -1.28
CA ASP A 87 15.02 -10.00 -0.54
C ASP A 87 15.02 -9.80 0.99
N ALA A 88 15.77 -8.81 1.48
CA ALA A 88 15.85 -8.46 2.91
C ALA A 88 14.52 -7.92 3.50
N ALA A 89 13.60 -7.45 2.65
CA ALA A 89 12.33 -6.85 3.05
C ALA A 89 11.11 -7.73 2.70
N ALA A 90 11.31 -8.90 2.08
CA ALA A 90 10.22 -9.71 1.55
C ALA A 90 9.18 -10.11 2.64
N GLU A 91 9.63 -10.49 3.83
CA GLU A 91 8.73 -10.86 4.94
C GLU A 91 7.95 -9.65 5.48
N ILE A 92 8.61 -8.49 5.58
CA ILE A 92 7.97 -7.24 6.02
C ILE A 92 6.94 -6.80 4.98
N HIS A 93 7.29 -6.84 3.70
CA HIS A 93 6.41 -6.51 2.60
C HIS A 93 5.16 -7.38 2.61
N GLN A 94 5.33 -8.70 2.74
CA GLN A 94 4.22 -9.64 2.82
C GLN A 94 3.31 -9.33 4.01
N THR A 95 3.88 -9.06 5.19
CA THR A 95 3.12 -8.71 6.39
C THR A 95 2.27 -7.46 6.16
N ILE A 96 2.83 -6.43 5.51
CA ILE A 96 2.10 -5.22 5.18
C ILE A 96 1.00 -5.51 4.14
N GLN A 97 1.27 -6.31 3.11
CA GLN A 97 0.27 -6.69 2.11
C GLN A 97 -0.95 -7.39 2.75
N GLU A 98 -0.73 -8.32 3.69
CA GLU A 98 -1.80 -9.02 4.41
C GLU A 98 -2.69 -8.06 5.22
N HIS A 99 -2.08 -7.07 5.89
CA HIS A 99 -2.82 -6.02 6.58
C HIS A 99 -3.51 -5.04 5.63
N ASN A 100 -2.92 -4.76 4.47
CA ASN A 100 -3.47 -3.88 3.45
C ASN A 100 -4.76 -4.46 2.85
N GLU A 101 -4.82 -5.77 2.60
CA GLU A 101 -6.05 -6.42 2.14
C GLU A 101 -7.22 -6.19 3.12
N THR A 102 -6.93 -6.30 4.42
CA THR A 102 -7.94 -6.09 5.47
C THR A 102 -8.28 -4.61 5.64
N LEU A 103 -7.28 -3.72 5.59
CA LEU A 103 -7.46 -2.26 5.64
C LEU A 103 -8.33 -1.77 4.49
N GLN A 104 -8.08 -2.24 3.27
CA GLN A 104 -8.84 -1.85 2.09
C GLN A 104 -10.32 -2.23 2.21
N LYS A 105 -10.59 -3.46 2.66
CA LYS A 105 -11.97 -3.94 2.86
C LYS A 105 -12.70 -3.22 3.99
N SER A 106 -12.01 -3.02 5.13
CA SER A 106 -12.62 -2.40 6.31
C SER A 106 -12.84 -0.89 6.15
N ALA A 107 -12.03 -0.21 5.34
CA ALA A 107 -12.26 1.20 4.98
C ALA A 107 -13.61 1.41 4.28
N ASP A 108 -14.00 0.52 3.36
CA ASP A 108 -15.31 0.55 2.70
C ASP A 108 -16.47 0.36 3.70
N ASP A 109 -16.32 -0.59 4.63
CA ASP A 109 -17.32 -0.85 5.66
C ASP A 109 -17.50 0.36 6.59
N VAL A 110 -16.40 1.03 6.93
CA VAL A 110 -16.39 2.23 7.74
C VAL A 110 -17.03 3.41 7.01
N LEU A 111 -16.67 3.66 5.74
CA LEU A 111 -17.29 4.69 4.89
C LEU A 111 -18.83 4.58 4.94
N LYS A 112 -19.33 3.36 4.77
CA LYS A 112 -20.77 3.08 4.83
C LYS A 112 -21.38 3.38 6.20
N GLN A 113 -20.70 3.04 7.29
CA GLN A 113 -21.17 3.35 8.64
C GLN A 113 -21.20 4.85 8.92
N VAL A 114 -20.21 5.60 8.40
CA VAL A 114 -20.16 7.07 8.47
C VAL A 114 -21.36 7.66 7.72
N GLU A 115 -21.66 7.16 6.53
CA GLU A 115 -22.84 7.59 5.75
C GLU A 115 -24.17 7.34 6.47
N GLU A 116 -24.28 6.20 7.17
CA GLU A 116 -25.46 5.83 7.93
C GLU A 116 -25.56 6.52 9.31
N GLY A 117 -24.54 7.30 9.70
CA GLY A 117 -24.48 7.99 11.00
C GLY A 117 -24.37 7.04 12.19
N LYS A 118 -23.77 5.86 11.98
CA LYS A 118 -23.69 4.78 12.97
C LYS A 118 -22.32 4.61 13.60
N VAL A 119 -21.36 5.48 13.29
CA VAL A 119 -20.01 5.36 13.83
C VAL A 119 -19.98 5.77 15.29
N SER A 120 -19.56 4.84 16.15
CA SER A 120 -19.18 5.12 17.52
C SER A 120 -17.66 5.00 17.68
N LEU A 121 -17.08 5.80 18.59
CA LEU A 121 -15.64 5.77 18.86
C LEU A 121 -15.16 4.38 19.35
N GLU A 122 -15.98 3.69 20.13
CA GLU A 122 -15.67 2.36 20.65
C GLU A 122 -15.64 1.30 19.52
N GLU A 123 -16.60 1.34 18.60
CA GLU A 123 -16.61 0.46 17.42
C GLU A 123 -15.47 0.81 16.46
N TRP A 124 -15.11 2.10 16.36
CA TRP A 124 -13.97 2.56 15.58
C TRP A 124 -12.65 1.99 16.11
N GLU A 125 -12.35 2.18 17.40
CA GLU A 125 -11.11 1.70 18.02
C GLU A 125 -10.96 0.17 17.95
N GLN A 126 -12.08 -0.55 18.02
CA GLN A 126 -12.13 -2.01 17.90
C GLN A 126 -12.22 -2.50 16.46
N SER A 127 -12.36 -1.59 15.48
CA SER A 127 -12.51 -1.97 14.08
C SER A 127 -11.26 -2.65 13.54
N ASP A 128 -11.47 -3.58 12.62
CA ASP A 128 -10.38 -4.20 11.86
C ASP A 128 -9.52 -3.13 11.16
N LEU A 129 -10.12 -2.00 10.77
CA LEU A 129 -9.42 -0.89 10.13
C LEU A 129 -8.32 -0.32 11.04
N VAL A 130 -8.68 0.05 12.27
CA VAL A 130 -7.73 0.63 13.24
C VAL A 130 -6.71 -0.40 13.69
N GLN A 131 -7.14 -1.64 13.91
CA GLN A 131 -6.22 -2.69 14.34
C GLN A 131 -5.17 -2.99 13.27
N ASN A 132 -5.55 -3.07 11.99
CA ASN A 132 -4.61 -3.30 10.89
C ASN A 132 -3.74 -2.07 10.61
N ALA A 133 -4.29 -0.86 10.67
CA ALA A 133 -3.49 0.37 10.60
C ALA A 133 -2.39 0.37 11.67
N LYS A 134 -2.72 -0.03 12.90
CA LYS A 134 -1.73 -0.17 13.97
C LYS A 134 -0.64 -1.21 13.64
N GLN A 135 -1.01 -2.39 13.16
CA GLN A 135 -0.01 -3.41 12.77
C GLN A 135 0.94 -2.90 11.68
N ILE A 136 0.41 -2.17 10.69
CA ILE A 136 1.23 -1.53 9.65
C ILE A 136 2.17 -0.47 10.26
N THR A 137 1.71 0.31 11.23
CA THR A 137 2.61 1.28 11.92
C THR A 137 3.68 0.62 12.77
N ASP A 138 3.39 -0.55 13.36
CA ASP A 138 4.32 -1.28 14.22
C ASP A 138 5.53 -1.84 13.44
N VAL A 139 5.44 -1.97 12.10
CA VAL A 139 6.58 -2.40 11.26
C VAL A 139 7.52 -1.25 10.86
N MET A 140 7.22 0.01 11.18
CA MET A 140 8.06 1.17 10.82
C MET A 140 9.52 0.98 11.23
N GLY A 141 9.77 0.58 12.49
CA GLY A 141 11.12 0.39 12.99
C GLY A 141 11.86 -0.81 12.37
N GLN A 142 11.19 -1.67 11.62
CA GLN A 142 11.81 -2.72 10.82
C GLN A 142 12.18 -2.20 9.42
N ILE A 143 11.33 -1.34 8.84
CA ILE A 143 11.60 -0.67 7.55
C ILE A 143 12.80 0.25 7.68
N GLU A 144 12.88 1.07 8.73
CA GLU A 144 14.00 2.01 8.94
C GLU A 144 15.35 1.27 8.98
N LYS A 145 15.42 0.10 9.61
CA LYS A 145 16.63 -0.75 9.70
C LYS A 145 17.09 -1.31 8.36
N LEU A 146 16.23 -1.31 7.32
CA LEU A 146 16.63 -1.72 5.97
C LEU A 146 17.45 -0.63 5.26
N GLY A 147 17.33 0.63 5.70
CA GLY A 147 18.07 1.77 5.17
C GLY A 147 19.37 2.11 5.90
N GLU A 148 19.63 1.46 7.05
CA GLU A 148 20.86 1.59 7.86
C GLU A 148 21.98 0.66 7.37
#